data_AF-A0A371JBY8-F1
#
_entry.id   AF-A0A371JBY8-F1
#
_cell.length_a   1.000
_cell.length_b   1.000
_cell.length_c   1.000
_cell.angle_alpha   90.00
_cell.angle_beta   90.00
_cell.angle_gamma   90.00
#
_symmetry.space_group_name_H-M   'P 1'
#
loop_
_entity.id
_entity.type
_entity.pdbx_description
1 polymer ?
#
loop_
_entity_poly.entity_id
_entity_poly.type
_entity_poly.pdbx_seq_one_letter_code
_entity_poly.pdbx_strand_id
1 'polypeptide(L)'
;MIDINVEFERISLIKNKKEKEEQQKLLDEIISKNNELCDRAYNYEQKQFINDMKIRDLEFLQSDITKQQLLEKWISIFADDIDDDVKERIYIDDNLWHIFSYKRKNSFEGNKAVLEFDNKYKEKIYIFYQNNENIYMINNASNLKFTDLAGQEDIYIVDESFLWTFIITHETINGPYYYTI
;
A
#
# COMPACT_ATOMS: atom_id res chain seq x y z
N MET A 1 8.67 17.43 -15.01
CA MET A 1 8.79 17.30 -13.54
C MET A 1 10.12 17.92 -13.16
N ILE A 2 10.17 18.78 -12.14
CA ILE A 2 11.45 19.32 -11.65
C ILE A 2 12.21 18.18 -11.00
N ASP A 3 13.45 17.94 -11.40
CA ASP A 3 14.32 17.00 -10.70
C ASP A 3 14.88 17.71 -9.46
N ILE A 4 14.33 17.34 -8.31
CA ILE A 4 14.67 17.95 -7.02
C ILE A 4 16.16 17.77 -6.71
N ASN A 5 16.75 16.63 -7.07
CA ASN A 5 18.16 16.35 -6.80
C ASN A 5 19.07 17.27 -7.63
N VAL A 6 18.72 17.51 -8.89
CA VAL A 6 19.45 18.45 -9.76
C VAL A 6 19.38 19.88 -9.22
N GLU A 7 18.23 20.31 -8.69
CA GLU A 7 18.10 21.65 -8.12
C GLU A 7 18.86 21.81 -6.80
N PHE A 8 18.88 20.78 -5.94
CA PHE A 8 19.71 20.76 -4.75
C PHE A 8 21.20 20.90 -5.09
N GLU A 9 21.68 20.12 -6.07
CA GLU A 9 23.06 20.22 -6.54
C GLU A 9 23.38 21.61 -7.08
N ARG A 10 22.51 22.17 -7.93
CA ARG A 10 22.68 23.52 -8.49
C ARG A 10 22.77 24.59 -7.39
N ILE A 11 21.87 24.56 -6.41
CA ILE A 11 21.86 25.51 -5.28
C ILE A 11 23.10 25.33 -4.41
N SER A 12 23.59 24.10 -4.25
CA SER A 12 24.78 23.80 -3.45
C SER A 12 26.03 24.55 -3.96
N LEU A 13 26.13 24.76 -5.27
CA LEU A 13 27.25 25.40 -5.96
C LEU A 13 27.23 26.95 -5.92
N ILE A 14 26.14 27.56 -5.43
CA ILE A 14 26.02 29.02 -5.34
C ILE A 14 27.02 29.57 -4.30
N LYS A 15 27.90 30.48 -4.75
CA LYS A 15 28.93 31.09 -3.90
C LYS A 15 28.38 32.19 -2.99
N ASN A 16 27.39 32.95 -3.46
CA ASN A 16 26.77 34.00 -2.67
C ASN A 16 25.87 33.38 -1.59
N LYS A 17 26.26 33.54 -0.32
CA LYS A 17 25.54 32.93 0.81
C LYS A 17 24.09 33.37 0.90
N LYS A 18 23.81 34.66 0.72
CA LYS A 18 22.45 35.20 0.82
C LYS A 18 21.55 34.65 -0.30
N GLU A 19 22.06 34.66 -1.52
CA GLU A 19 21.35 34.11 -2.69
C GLU A 19 21.09 32.60 -2.52
N LYS A 20 22.09 31.86 -2.02
CA LYS A 20 21.96 30.43 -1.73
C LYS A 20 20.85 30.15 -0.71
N GLU A 21 20.82 30.90 0.39
CA GLU A 21 19.78 30.79 1.43
C GLU A 21 18.39 31.12 0.87
N GLU A 22 18.26 32.16 0.05
CA GLU A 22 17.00 32.54 -0.59
C GLU A 22 16.50 31.45 -1.57
N GLN A 23 17.37 30.90 -2.41
CA GLN A 23 16.99 29.84 -3.35
C GLN A 23 16.68 28.52 -2.63
N GLN A 24 17.40 28.18 -1.56
CA GLN A 24 17.10 27.00 -0.75
C GLN A 24 15.69 27.11 -0.14
N LYS A 25 15.37 28.27 0.44
CA LYS A 25 14.03 28.51 1.01
C LYS A 25 12.92 28.36 -0.04
N LEU A 26 13.13 28.89 -1.25
CA LEU A 26 12.17 28.73 -2.35
C LEU A 26 12.00 27.26 -2.76
N LEU A 27 13.09 26.49 -2.82
CA LEU A 27 13.03 25.06 -3.12
C LEU A 27 12.24 24.30 -2.03
N ASP A 28 12.50 24.58 -0.76
CA ASP A 28 11.78 23.97 0.37
C ASP A 28 10.27 24.29 0.33
N GLU A 29 9.90 25.53 0.00
CA GLU A 29 8.51 25.95 -0.18
C GLU A 29 7.82 25.22 -1.35
N ILE A 30 8.54 24.99 -2.46
CA ILE A 30 8.04 24.23 -3.61
C ILE A 30 7.83 22.77 -3.23
N ILE A 31 8.80 22.13 -2.57
CA ILE A 31 8.72 20.74 -2.12
C ILE A 31 7.52 20.57 -1.17
N SER A 32 7.38 21.46 -0.19
CA SER A 32 6.28 21.42 0.77
C SER A 32 4.91 21.51 0.08
N LYS A 33 4.73 22.45 -0.86
CA LYS A 33 3.47 22.59 -1.60
C LYS A 33 3.21 21.41 -2.53
N ASN A 34 4.25 20.86 -3.15
CA ASN A 34 4.12 19.68 -4.00
C ASN A 34 3.64 18.48 -3.18
N ASN A 35 4.24 18.25 -2.01
CA ASN A 35 3.82 17.17 -1.10
C ASN A 35 2.35 17.36 -0.66
N GLU A 36 1.96 18.58 -0.28
CA GLU A 36 0.56 18.86 0.08
C GLU A 36 -0.42 18.58 -1.08
N LEU A 37 -0.05 18.92 -2.31
CA LEU A 37 -0.87 18.63 -3.49
C LEU A 37 -0.93 17.13 -3.78
N CYS A 38 0.19 16.41 -3.66
CA CYS A 38 0.23 14.96 -3.78
C CYS A 38 -0.69 14.29 -2.73
N ASP A 39 -0.61 14.71 -1.47
CA ASP A 39 -1.48 14.19 -0.40
C ASP A 39 -2.96 14.46 -0.69
N ARG A 40 -3.30 15.65 -1.18
CA ARG A 40 -4.68 15.99 -1.56
C ARG A 40 -5.18 15.14 -2.74
N ALA A 41 -4.34 14.93 -3.76
CA ALA A 41 -4.68 14.11 -4.91
C ALA A 41 -4.91 12.65 -4.49
N TYR A 42 -3.99 12.08 -3.71
CA TYR A 42 -4.09 10.73 -3.18
C TYR A 42 -5.37 10.55 -2.34
N ASN A 43 -5.65 11.49 -1.42
CA ASN A 43 -6.88 11.46 -0.62
C ASN A 43 -8.15 11.59 -1.46
N TYR A 44 -8.11 12.32 -2.58
CA TYR A 44 -9.24 12.43 -3.50
C TYR A 44 -9.48 11.10 -4.23
N GLU A 45 -8.43 10.48 -4.77
CA GLU A 45 -8.51 9.17 -5.44
C GLU A 45 -9.05 8.09 -4.50
N GLN A 46 -8.56 8.03 -3.26
CA GLN A 46 -9.07 7.12 -2.25
C GLN A 46 -10.55 7.32 -1.95
N LYS A 47 -11.01 8.57 -1.87
CA LYS A 47 -12.43 8.88 -1.71
C LYS A 47 -13.25 8.45 -2.92
N GLN A 48 -12.75 8.63 -4.14
CA GLN A 48 -13.44 8.15 -5.35
C GLN A 48 -13.55 6.63 -5.34
N PHE A 49 -12.46 5.92 -5.08
CA PHE A 49 -12.45 4.47 -4.96
C PHE A 49 -13.50 3.96 -3.96
N ILE A 50 -13.54 4.53 -2.76
CA ILE A 50 -14.55 4.15 -1.73
C ILE A 50 -15.97 4.43 -2.23
N ASN A 51 -16.21 5.54 -2.92
CA ASN A 51 -17.53 5.87 -3.47
C ASN A 51 -17.94 4.89 -4.57
N ASP A 52 -17.03 4.53 -5.46
CA ASP A 52 -17.26 3.54 -6.52
C ASP A 52 -17.61 2.18 -5.93
N MET A 53 -16.94 1.78 -4.85
CA MET A 53 -17.26 0.55 -4.14
C MET A 53 -18.65 0.59 -3.49
N LYS A 54 -19.03 1.72 -2.90
CA LYS A 54 -20.38 1.91 -2.32
C LYS A 54 -21.48 1.81 -3.37
N ILE A 55 -21.24 2.31 -4.60
CA ILE A 55 -22.18 2.17 -5.72
C ILE A 55 -22.40 0.69 -6.07
N ARG A 56 -21.41 -0.17 -5.81
CA ARG A 56 -21.47 -1.62 -6.01
C ARG A 56 -22.01 -2.40 -4.79
N ASP A 57 -22.64 -1.69 -3.85
CA ASP A 57 -23.21 -2.27 -2.62
C ASP A 57 -22.14 -2.94 -1.71
N LEU A 58 -20.89 -2.48 -1.81
CA LEU A 58 -19.82 -2.86 -0.90
C LEU A 58 -19.73 -1.80 0.22
N GLU A 59 -20.06 -2.22 1.43
CA GLU A 59 -20.08 -1.32 2.59
C GLU A 59 -18.67 -1.21 3.20
N PHE A 60 -18.03 -0.05 3.04
CA PHE A 60 -16.75 0.27 3.68
C PHE A 60 -17.01 0.90 5.04
N LEU A 61 -16.74 0.14 6.09
CA LEU A 61 -16.79 0.59 7.48
C LEU A 61 -15.38 0.91 7.97
N GLN A 62 -15.24 1.94 8.79
CA GLN A 62 -13.98 2.17 9.49
C GLN A 62 -13.72 0.99 10.42
N SER A 63 -12.51 0.43 10.40
CA SER A 63 -12.14 -0.64 11.30
C SER A 63 -11.93 -0.13 12.73
N ASP A 64 -12.30 -0.94 13.72
CA ASP A 64 -12.08 -0.65 15.15
C ASP A 64 -10.65 -0.97 15.62
N ILE A 65 -9.85 -1.66 14.79
CA ILE A 65 -8.45 -1.97 15.07
C ILE A 65 -7.52 -0.96 14.42
N THR A 66 -6.38 -0.69 15.08
CA THR A 66 -5.38 0.22 14.54
C THR A 66 -4.54 -0.42 13.44
N LYS A 67 -3.89 0.41 12.63
CA LYS A 67 -2.93 -0.03 11.61
C LYS A 67 -1.83 -0.90 12.21
N GLN A 68 -1.26 -0.45 13.31
CA GLN A 68 -0.23 -1.20 14.05
C GLN A 68 -0.73 -2.60 14.46
N GLN A 69 -1.90 -2.69 15.09
CA GLN A 69 -2.47 -3.99 15.51
C GLN A 69 -2.72 -4.92 14.31
N LEU A 70 -3.19 -4.36 13.19
CA LEU A 70 -3.42 -5.11 11.96
C LEU A 70 -2.10 -5.64 11.38
N LEU A 71 -1.06 -4.80 11.31
CA LEU A 71 0.27 -5.18 10.81
C LEU A 71 0.92 -6.26 11.69
N GLU A 72 0.93 -6.06 13.01
CA GLU A 72 1.46 -7.05 13.98
C GLU A 72 0.74 -8.40 13.85
N LYS A 73 -0.59 -8.38 13.68
CA LYS A 73 -1.38 -9.60 13.46
C LYS A 73 -1.10 -10.22 12.10
N TRP A 74 -0.95 -9.42 11.05
CA TRP A 74 -0.61 -9.92 9.71
C TRP A 74 0.76 -10.61 9.71
N ILE A 75 1.78 -9.97 10.29
CA ILE A 75 3.14 -10.51 10.38
C ILE A 75 3.17 -11.78 11.23
N SER A 76 2.51 -11.78 12.39
CA SER A 76 2.51 -12.95 13.28
C SER A 76 1.79 -14.17 12.73
N ILE A 77 0.97 -14.01 11.68
CA ILE A 77 0.24 -15.09 11.02
C ILE A 77 0.89 -15.51 9.71
N PHE A 78 1.22 -14.57 8.82
CA PHE A 78 1.70 -14.88 7.47
C PHE A 78 3.23 -14.95 7.37
N ALA A 79 3.96 -14.52 8.40
CA ALA A 79 5.42 -14.56 8.48
C ALA A 79 5.90 -15.21 9.80
N ASP A 80 5.11 -16.13 10.34
CA ASP A 80 5.35 -16.82 11.61
C ASP A 80 6.60 -17.72 11.60
N ASP A 81 6.89 -18.33 10.47
CA ASP A 81 8.03 -19.22 10.20
C ASP A 81 9.25 -18.50 9.60
N ILE A 82 9.21 -17.17 9.52
CA ILE A 82 10.32 -16.36 9.01
C ILE A 82 11.06 -15.74 10.19
N ASP A 83 12.34 -16.06 10.31
CA ASP A 83 13.22 -15.49 11.33
C ASP A 83 13.34 -13.95 11.20
N ASP A 84 13.52 -13.26 12.32
CA ASP A 84 13.56 -11.80 12.38
C ASP A 84 14.73 -11.20 11.57
N ASP A 85 15.88 -11.89 11.52
CA ASP A 85 17.03 -11.47 10.71
C ASP A 85 16.75 -11.61 9.20
N VAL A 86 15.90 -12.56 8.79
CA VAL A 86 15.41 -12.67 7.42
C VAL A 86 14.41 -11.55 7.14
N LYS A 87 13.48 -11.26 8.06
CA LYS A 87 12.50 -10.17 7.94
C LYS A 87 13.17 -8.81 7.71
N GLU A 88 14.22 -8.51 8.47
CA GLU A 88 15.02 -7.28 8.31
C GLU A 88 15.70 -7.23 6.93
N ARG A 89 16.33 -8.33 6.49
CA ARG A 89 17.03 -8.39 5.19
C ARG A 89 16.11 -8.26 3.98
N ILE A 90 14.84 -8.61 4.12
CA ILE A 90 13.85 -8.44 3.05
C ILE A 90 13.05 -7.15 3.22
N TYR A 91 13.38 -6.28 4.18
CA TYR A 91 12.70 -5.01 4.41
C TYR A 91 11.17 -5.19 4.56
N ILE A 92 10.74 -6.13 5.40
CA ILE A 92 9.30 -6.43 5.55
C ILE A 92 8.50 -5.22 6.07
N ASP A 93 9.12 -4.37 6.88
CA ASP A 93 8.49 -3.17 7.45
C ASP A 93 8.20 -2.12 6.37
N ASP A 94 9.00 -2.09 5.30
CA ASP A 94 8.77 -1.20 4.16
C ASP A 94 7.62 -1.71 3.29
N ASN A 95 7.57 -3.03 3.05
CA ASN A 95 6.51 -3.68 2.28
C ASN A 95 6.29 -5.13 2.72
N LEU A 96 5.10 -5.43 3.25
CA LEU A 96 4.75 -6.78 3.69
C LEU A 96 4.80 -7.82 2.55
N TRP A 97 4.51 -7.40 1.31
CA TRP A 97 4.58 -8.30 0.15
C TRP A 97 5.99 -8.79 -0.18
N HIS A 98 7.03 -8.23 0.44
CA HIS A 98 8.40 -8.73 0.31
C HIS A 98 8.57 -10.20 0.73
N ILE A 99 7.73 -10.73 1.62
CA ILE A 99 7.78 -12.16 1.94
C ILE A 99 7.51 -13.05 0.70
N PHE A 100 6.76 -12.54 -0.28
CA PHE A 100 6.41 -13.25 -1.51
C PHE A 100 7.38 -12.95 -2.65
N SER A 101 7.78 -11.69 -2.85
CA SER A 101 8.72 -11.33 -3.93
C SER A 101 10.11 -11.94 -3.68
N TYR A 102 10.57 -11.98 -2.42
CA TYR A 102 11.80 -12.67 -2.01
C TYR A 102 11.63 -14.19 -1.85
N LYS A 103 10.46 -14.74 -2.23
CA LYS A 103 10.16 -16.18 -2.23
C LYS A 103 10.36 -16.87 -0.88
N ARG A 104 10.04 -16.16 0.23
CA ARG A 104 10.08 -16.72 1.60
C ARG A 104 8.83 -17.53 1.92
N LYS A 105 7.68 -17.13 1.38
CA LYS A 105 6.46 -17.94 1.34
C LYS A 105 6.12 -18.29 -0.11
N ASN A 106 5.64 -19.52 -0.32
CA ASN A 106 5.08 -19.93 -1.60
C ASN A 106 3.65 -19.39 -1.72
N SER A 107 3.41 -18.52 -2.68
CA SER A 107 2.11 -17.92 -2.96
C SER A 107 1.73 -18.11 -4.43
N PHE A 108 0.45 -17.91 -4.74
CA PHE A 108 0.06 -17.67 -6.13
C PHE A 108 0.47 -16.25 -6.51
N GLU A 109 0.79 -16.07 -7.80
CA GLU A 109 1.29 -14.80 -8.35
C GLU A 109 0.59 -14.50 -9.69
N GLY A 110 0.40 -13.21 -9.97
CA GLY A 110 -0.17 -12.72 -11.22
C GLY A 110 -1.59 -13.25 -11.44
N ASN A 111 -1.88 -13.70 -12.67
CA ASN A 111 -3.20 -14.22 -13.03
C ASN A 111 -3.69 -15.37 -12.15
N LYS A 112 -2.79 -16.19 -11.59
CA LYS A 112 -3.20 -17.26 -10.66
C LYS A 112 -3.70 -16.67 -9.35
N ALA A 113 -3.01 -15.66 -8.81
CA ALA A 113 -3.46 -14.96 -7.61
C ALA A 113 -4.82 -14.29 -7.83
N VAL A 114 -5.02 -13.66 -9.00
CA VAL A 114 -6.30 -13.05 -9.39
C VAL A 114 -7.42 -14.09 -9.44
N LEU A 115 -7.17 -15.26 -10.02
CA LEU A 115 -8.17 -16.33 -10.09
C LEU A 115 -8.55 -16.88 -8.70
N GLU A 116 -7.56 -17.08 -7.83
CA GLU A 116 -7.81 -17.51 -6.45
C GLU A 116 -8.61 -16.44 -5.69
N PHE A 117 -8.22 -15.17 -5.83
CA PHE A 117 -8.95 -14.06 -5.26
C PHE A 117 -10.38 -14.01 -5.77
N ASP A 118 -10.63 -13.93 -7.07
CA ASP A 118 -11.98 -13.76 -7.61
C ASP A 118 -12.93 -14.92 -7.25
N ASN A 119 -12.41 -16.14 -7.09
CA ASN A 119 -13.21 -17.31 -6.74
C ASN A 119 -13.39 -17.52 -5.23
N LYS A 120 -12.58 -16.88 -4.39
CA LYS A 120 -12.65 -17.02 -2.94
C LYS A 120 -13.93 -16.37 -2.40
N TYR A 121 -14.71 -17.12 -1.61
CA TYR A 121 -15.82 -16.56 -0.83
C TYR A 121 -15.28 -15.55 0.20
N LYS A 122 -15.89 -14.36 0.25
CA LYS A 122 -15.51 -13.27 1.16
C LYS A 122 -16.77 -12.82 1.88
N GLU A 123 -16.92 -13.20 3.13
CA GLU A 123 -17.97 -12.62 3.96
C GLU A 123 -17.49 -11.27 4.48
N LYS A 124 -16.35 -11.27 5.18
CA LYS A 124 -15.80 -10.08 5.81
C LYS A 124 -14.29 -9.99 5.61
N ILE A 125 -13.83 -8.83 5.21
CA ILE A 125 -12.42 -8.58 4.91
C ILE A 125 -11.96 -7.24 5.47
N TYR A 126 -10.68 -7.13 5.75
CA TYR A 126 -10.01 -5.84 5.92
C TYR A 126 -9.28 -5.45 4.64
N ILE A 127 -9.35 -4.16 4.31
CA ILE A 127 -8.56 -3.51 3.27
C ILE A 127 -7.73 -2.40 3.89
N PHE A 128 -6.45 -2.36 3.55
CA PHE A 128 -5.54 -1.30 3.97
C PHE A 128 -4.45 -1.06 2.92
N TYR A 129 -3.82 0.10 2.96
CA TYR A 129 -2.66 0.42 2.11
C TYR A 129 -1.37 0.42 2.93
N GLN A 130 -0.22 0.16 2.31
CA GLN A 130 1.08 0.22 3.00
C GLN A 130 1.27 1.57 3.72
N ASN A 131 1.12 2.67 2.97
CA ASN A 131 1.44 4.03 3.40
C ASN A 131 0.22 4.84 3.86
N ASN A 132 -0.87 4.17 4.29
CA ASN A 132 -2.08 4.81 4.77
C ASN A 132 -2.51 4.20 6.11
N GLU A 133 -2.85 5.07 7.06
CA GLU A 133 -3.34 4.68 8.39
C GLU A 133 -4.78 4.15 8.37
N ASN A 134 -5.55 4.49 7.34
CA ASN A 134 -6.93 4.05 7.23
C ASN A 134 -7.00 2.56 6.96
N ILE A 135 -7.82 1.88 7.77
CA ILE A 135 -8.22 0.50 7.55
C ILE A 135 -9.73 0.49 7.38
N TYR A 136 -10.16 -0.18 6.32
CA TYR A 136 -11.57 -0.40 6.04
C TYR A 136 -11.91 -1.85 6.27
N MET A 137 -13.06 -2.09 6.88
CA MET A 137 -13.68 -3.39 6.97
C MET A 137 -14.83 -3.41 5.96
N ILE A 138 -14.91 -4.47 5.17
CA ILE A 138 -15.97 -4.64 4.17
C ILE A 138 -16.78 -5.87 4.53
N ASN A 139 -18.08 -5.66 4.72
CA ASN A 139 -19.06 -6.74 4.90
C ASN A 139 -19.61 -7.19 3.55
N ASN A 140 -20.02 -8.45 3.46
CA ASN A 140 -20.58 -9.06 2.27
C ASN A 140 -19.71 -8.90 1.01
N ALA A 141 -18.39 -8.98 1.18
CA ALA A 141 -17.42 -8.71 0.12
C ALA A 141 -17.36 -9.79 -0.99
N SER A 142 -18.34 -10.69 -1.07
CA SER A 142 -18.35 -11.84 -1.98
C SER A 142 -18.36 -11.43 -3.46
N ASN A 143 -18.85 -10.24 -3.76
CA ASN A 143 -18.88 -9.67 -5.11
C ASN A 143 -17.66 -8.80 -5.43
N LEU A 144 -16.73 -8.61 -4.48
CA LEU A 144 -15.48 -7.90 -4.75
C LEU A 144 -14.60 -8.74 -5.66
N LYS A 145 -14.24 -8.16 -6.81
CA LYS A 145 -13.38 -8.74 -7.85
C LYS A 145 -12.14 -7.90 -8.02
N PHE A 146 -11.09 -8.50 -8.58
CA PHE A 146 -9.84 -7.82 -8.88
C PHE A 146 -10.06 -6.59 -9.78
N THR A 147 -11.00 -6.66 -10.73
CA THR A 147 -11.33 -5.53 -11.63
C THR A 147 -11.81 -4.30 -10.89
N ASP A 148 -12.35 -4.46 -9.68
CA ASP A 148 -12.84 -3.36 -8.86
C ASP A 148 -11.70 -2.62 -8.16
N LEU A 149 -10.53 -3.25 -8.09
CA LEU A 149 -9.30 -2.73 -7.50
C LEU A 149 -8.39 -2.09 -8.56
N ALA A 150 -8.91 -1.83 -9.76
CA ALA A 150 -8.15 -1.24 -10.84
C ALA A 150 -7.52 0.11 -10.42
N GLY A 151 -6.22 0.25 -10.67
CA GLY A 151 -5.45 1.44 -10.32
C GLY A 151 -5.08 1.55 -8.83
N GLN A 152 -5.44 0.56 -8.00
CA GLN A 152 -4.95 0.51 -6.62
C GLN A 152 -3.56 -0.14 -6.57
N GLU A 153 -2.69 0.40 -5.74
CA GLU A 153 -1.31 -0.04 -5.55
C GLU A 153 -1.00 -0.11 -4.04
N ASP A 154 -0.09 -1.00 -3.67
CA ASP A 154 0.27 -1.30 -2.27
C ASP A 154 -0.93 -1.51 -1.35
N ILE A 155 -1.95 -2.16 -1.89
CA ILE A 155 -3.20 -2.48 -1.22
C ILE A 155 -3.21 -3.94 -0.79
N TYR A 156 -3.60 -4.15 0.46
CA TYR A 156 -3.69 -5.44 1.11
C TYR A 156 -5.14 -5.72 1.44
N ILE A 157 -5.61 -6.88 1.02
CA ILE A 157 -6.89 -7.44 1.40
C ILE A 157 -6.63 -8.68 2.25
N VAL A 158 -7.26 -8.76 3.40
CA VAL A 158 -7.09 -9.88 4.34
C VAL A 158 -8.44 -10.32 4.88
N ASP A 159 -8.60 -11.62 5.03
CA ASP A 159 -9.75 -12.24 5.70
C ASP A 159 -9.89 -11.74 7.15
N GLU A 160 -11.12 -11.61 7.68
CA GLU A 160 -11.31 -11.23 9.09
C GLU A 160 -10.59 -12.19 10.07
N SER A 161 -10.54 -13.48 9.73
CA SER A 161 -9.86 -14.51 10.51
C SER A 161 -8.40 -14.74 10.08
N PHE A 162 -7.88 -13.91 9.16
CA PHE A 162 -6.49 -13.98 8.68
C PHE A 162 -6.12 -15.33 8.05
N LEU A 163 -7.10 -16.02 7.45
CA LEU A 163 -6.86 -17.31 6.78
C LEU A 163 -6.21 -17.16 5.40
N TRP A 164 -6.38 -15.99 4.78
CA TRP A 164 -5.81 -15.68 3.48
C TRP A 164 -5.55 -14.17 3.34
N THR A 165 -4.64 -13.82 2.44
CA THR A 165 -4.35 -12.44 2.07
C THR A 165 -4.13 -12.33 0.56
N PHE A 166 -4.63 -11.25 -0.02
CA PHE A 166 -4.42 -10.86 -1.40
C PHE A 166 -3.81 -9.48 -1.47
N ILE A 167 -2.80 -9.29 -2.30
CA ILE A 167 -1.98 -8.08 -2.30
C ILE A 167 -1.73 -7.61 -3.72
N ILE A 168 -1.96 -6.33 -3.96
CA ILE A 168 -1.58 -5.64 -5.20
C ILE A 168 -0.42 -4.71 -4.85
N THR A 169 0.66 -4.80 -5.60
CA THR A 169 1.88 -3.99 -5.41
C THR A 169 1.85 -2.78 -6.33
N HIS A 170 2.70 -1.78 -6.06
CA HIS A 170 3.01 -0.72 -7.02
C HIS A 170 3.94 -1.18 -8.16
N GLU A 171 4.51 -2.38 -8.06
CA GLU A 171 5.47 -2.90 -9.03
C GLU A 171 4.79 -3.79 -10.06
N THR A 172 4.67 -3.29 -11.29
CA THR A 172 3.99 -3.98 -12.42
C THR A 172 4.46 -5.42 -12.71
N ILE A 173 5.65 -5.83 -12.25
CA ILE A 173 6.26 -7.15 -12.51
C ILE A 173 6.13 -8.08 -11.30
N ASN A 174 5.87 -7.54 -10.10
CA ASN A 174 5.84 -8.31 -8.86
C ASN A 174 4.41 -8.39 -8.32
N GLY A 175 3.78 -9.56 -8.45
CA GLY A 175 2.40 -9.78 -8.00
C GLY A 175 1.34 -9.56 -9.09
N PRO A 176 0.05 -9.38 -8.71
CA PRO A 176 -0.46 -9.49 -7.34
C PRO A 176 -0.17 -10.86 -6.72
N TYR A 177 -0.22 -10.94 -5.40
CA TYR A 177 0.00 -12.16 -4.62
C TYR A 177 -1.27 -12.64 -3.94
N TYR A 178 -1.47 -13.95 -3.90
CA TYR A 178 -2.51 -14.59 -3.07
C TYR A 178 -1.87 -15.69 -2.24
N TYR A 179 -2.09 -15.64 -0.93
CA TYR A 179 -1.62 -16.64 0.01
C TYR A 179 -2.75 -17.09 0.92
N THR A 180 -2.78 -18.39 1.23
CA THR A 180 -3.72 -19.01 2.16
C THR A 180 -2.95 -20.00 3.02
N ILE A 181 -3.35 -20.11 4.29
CA ILE A 181 -2.83 -21.10 5.25
C ILE A 181 -3.54 -22.44 5.01
#